data_AF-A0AAY5KVW3-F1
#
_entry.id   AF-A0AAY5KVW3-F1
#
_cell.length_a   1.000
_cell.length_b   1.000
_cell.length_c   1.000
_cell.angle_alpha   90.00
_cell.angle_beta   90.00
_cell.angle_gamma   90.00
#
_symmetry.space_group_name_H-M   'P 1'
#
loop_
_entity.id
_entity.type
_entity.pdbx_description
1 polymer ?
#
loop_
_entity_poly.entity_id
_entity_poly.type
_entity_poly.pdbx_seq_one_letter_code
_entity_poly.pdbx_strand_id
1 'polypeptide(L)'
;MAKMAATIGEHGEDAFRKLFKFYKRRSPAPDLSDVIDFSKAAKHEKVLTTELNPAAVSDDEARRAGLRPVKDWRAFGLLGYPGFMFISNPFMPGSQQHWVKQCLKTYPQKPNVCNLDMHMAPTDTQDIWGKSADVLRKPASRIREPKTLLEKLRWVTLGYHYNWDTKTYSADHNTPFPSDLQSLSGHVAAACQFPVFKAEAGILNYYRSDSSLGIHVDESELDHTQPLLSFSFGQSAIFLLGGTRREDPPTAMYMHSGDVMVMSGHSRLLYHAVPRVIPSPEGDPLHPSLEAEGLGSVSDQGLIQDPIQGETTLIQSVTKEDWAVCSRYIQTSRVNMTIRQVLGPGQAFPSKDKRTETVMGYTDGYHDSQDGENVGLKRRRSSDARNPVNT
;
A
#
# COMPACT_ATOMS: atom_id res chain seq x y z
N MET A 1 34.93 1.31 -17.18
CA MET A 1 35.16 2.11 -15.96
C MET A 1 34.98 3.58 -16.31
N ALA A 2 33.86 4.18 -15.93
CA ALA A 2 33.65 5.62 -15.96
C ALA A 2 33.00 6.00 -14.63
N LYS A 3 33.75 6.73 -13.80
CA LYS A 3 33.29 7.28 -12.52
C LYS A 3 32.19 8.31 -12.82
N MET A 4 30.96 8.05 -12.41
CA MET A 4 29.96 9.12 -12.27
C MET A 4 30.31 9.91 -11.01
N ALA A 5 30.95 11.05 -11.23
CA ALA A 5 31.05 12.11 -10.23
C ALA A 5 29.63 12.62 -9.92
N ALA A 6 29.33 12.73 -8.63
CA ALA A 6 28.13 13.38 -8.13
C ALA A 6 28.16 14.86 -8.55
N THR A 7 27.54 15.18 -9.67
CA THR A 7 27.27 16.56 -10.06
C THR A 7 26.05 17.04 -9.29
N ILE A 8 26.29 17.97 -8.36
CA ILE A 8 25.28 18.78 -7.70
C ILE A 8 24.45 19.43 -8.81
N GLY A 9 23.20 18.97 -8.95
CA GLY A 9 22.27 19.50 -9.93
C GLY A 9 21.89 20.92 -9.57
N GLU A 10 22.01 21.81 -10.56
CA GLU A 10 21.40 23.14 -10.54
C GLU A 10 19.92 23.02 -10.14
N HIS A 11 19.51 23.80 -9.12
CA HIS A 11 18.20 23.81 -8.45
C HIS A 11 17.89 22.73 -7.40
N GLY A 12 18.81 22.39 -6.48
CA GLY A 12 18.45 21.88 -5.14
C GLY A 12 17.49 20.67 -5.09
N GLU A 13 17.44 19.87 -6.16
CA GLU A 13 16.51 18.76 -6.31
C GLU A 13 17.27 17.44 -6.21
N ASP A 14 16.93 16.64 -5.19
CA ASP A 14 17.55 15.35 -4.90
C ASP A 14 17.30 14.31 -6.03
N ALA A 15 18.18 13.31 -6.13
CA ALA A 15 18.15 12.32 -7.22
C ALA A 15 16.83 11.53 -7.25
N PHE A 16 16.27 11.21 -6.08
CA PHE A 16 14.98 10.54 -5.99
C PHE A 16 13.88 11.41 -6.56
N ARG A 17 13.80 12.67 -6.15
CA ARG A 17 12.78 13.62 -6.61
C ARG A 17 12.83 13.85 -8.11
N LYS A 18 14.03 13.91 -8.69
CA LYS A 18 14.24 13.98 -10.14
C LYS A 18 13.62 12.77 -10.85
N LEU A 19 13.91 11.54 -10.41
CA LEU A 19 13.33 10.33 -11.00
C LEU A 19 11.82 10.19 -10.75
N PHE A 20 11.35 10.59 -9.57
CA PHE A 20 9.92 10.64 -9.26
C PHE A 20 9.17 11.54 -10.23
N LYS A 21 9.66 12.77 -10.47
CA LYS A 21 9.06 13.70 -11.45
C LYS A 21 9.12 13.14 -12.88
N PHE A 22 10.23 12.51 -13.25
CA PHE A 22 10.40 11.88 -14.57
C PHE A 22 9.30 10.84 -14.83
N TYR A 23 9.15 9.84 -13.96
CA TYR A 23 8.14 8.79 -14.15
C TYR A 23 6.70 9.28 -13.96
N LYS A 24 6.48 10.32 -13.15
CA LYS A 24 5.15 10.92 -12.94
C LYS A 24 4.64 11.72 -14.15
N ARG A 25 5.53 12.24 -15.01
CA ARG A 25 5.17 13.09 -16.16
C ARG A 25 4.20 12.37 -17.10
N ARG A 26 3.16 13.06 -17.61
CA ARG A 26 2.19 12.46 -18.56
C ARG A 26 2.46 12.78 -20.01
N SER A 27 3.01 13.97 -20.29
CA SER A 27 3.29 14.42 -21.65
C SER A 27 4.65 15.13 -21.72
N PRO A 28 5.58 14.68 -22.58
CA PRO A 28 5.57 13.35 -23.19
C PRO A 28 5.61 12.27 -22.09
N ALA A 29 5.04 11.09 -22.37
CA ALA A 29 5.17 9.96 -21.45
C ALA A 29 6.66 9.64 -21.22
N PRO A 30 7.06 9.19 -20.01
CA PRO A 30 8.43 8.77 -19.76
C PRO A 30 8.77 7.53 -20.61
N ASP A 31 10.04 7.41 -20.98
CA ASP A 31 10.57 6.14 -21.43
C ASP A 31 10.63 5.17 -20.25
N LEU A 32 10.19 3.94 -20.48
CA LEU A 32 10.11 2.87 -19.48
C LEU A 32 11.01 1.68 -19.84
N SER A 33 11.88 1.83 -20.84
CA SER A 33 12.81 0.80 -21.31
C SER A 33 13.74 0.26 -20.20
N ASP A 34 14.19 1.13 -19.31
CA ASP A 34 15.09 0.80 -18.19
C ASP A 34 14.35 0.35 -16.91
N VAL A 35 13.02 0.29 -16.92
CA VAL A 35 12.24 -0.14 -15.75
C VAL A 35 12.29 -1.66 -15.64
N ILE A 36 12.70 -2.16 -14.48
CA ILE A 36 12.80 -3.60 -14.23
C ILE A 36 11.42 -4.24 -14.26
N ASP A 37 11.24 -5.25 -15.10
CA ASP A 37 10.03 -6.07 -15.20
C ASP A 37 10.33 -7.51 -14.73
N PHE A 38 10.10 -7.81 -13.45
CA PHE A 38 10.37 -9.13 -12.86
C PHE A 38 9.59 -10.28 -13.52
N SER A 39 8.50 -10.00 -14.23
CA SER A 39 7.78 -11.05 -14.98
C SER A 39 8.60 -11.58 -16.16
N LYS A 40 9.53 -10.76 -16.67
CA LYS A 40 10.46 -11.03 -17.78
C LYS A 40 11.94 -11.10 -17.34
N ALA A 41 12.29 -10.60 -16.15
CA ALA A 41 13.66 -10.21 -15.79
C ALA A 41 14.55 -11.33 -15.22
N ALA A 42 14.44 -12.57 -15.68
CA ALA A 42 15.50 -13.57 -15.48
C ALA A 42 16.85 -13.17 -16.14
N LYS A 43 16.95 -11.98 -16.75
CA LYS A 43 18.10 -11.51 -17.57
C LYS A 43 18.59 -10.10 -17.24
N HIS A 44 18.08 -9.43 -16.20
CA HIS A 44 18.54 -8.08 -15.84
C HIS A 44 19.72 -8.16 -14.85
N GLU A 45 20.80 -7.40 -15.09
CA GLU A 45 22.08 -7.51 -14.33
C GLU A 45 21.94 -7.25 -12.82
N LYS A 46 20.95 -6.45 -12.41
CA LYS A 46 20.66 -6.15 -11.00
C LYS A 46 19.73 -7.15 -10.32
N VAL A 47 19.07 -8.03 -11.08
CA VAL A 47 18.05 -8.95 -10.55
C VAL A 47 18.73 -10.23 -10.11
N LEU A 48 18.48 -10.63 -8.86
CA LEU A 48 19.00 -11.85 -8.27
C LEU A 48 17.84 -12.83 -8.10
N THR A 49 18.05 -14.13 -8.31
CA THR A 49 17.08 -15.13 -7.87
C THR A 49 17.16 -15.27 -6.35
N THR A 50 16.02 -15.32 -5.67
CA THR A 50 15.98 -15.49 -4.21
C THR A 50 15.34 -16.82 -3.85
N GLU A 51 15.96 -17.53 -2.91
CA GLU A 51 15.43 -18.79 -2.40
C GLU A 51 14.28 -18.55 -1.41
N LEU A 52 13.17 -19.23 -1.64
CA LEU A 52 12.05 -19.33 -0.70
C LEU A 52 12.21 -20.61 0.13
N ASN A 53 11.44 -20.73 1.21
CA ASN A 53 11.28 -21.98 1.94
C ASN A 53 10.00 -22.69 1.48
N PRO A 54 10.05 -23.61 0.50
CA PRO A 54 8.87 -24.32 0.01
C PRO A 54 8.26 -25.27 1.05
N ALA A 55 9.01 -25.66 2.09
CA ALA A 55 8.49 -26.50 3.16
C ALA A 55 7.74 -25.71 4.24
N ALA A 56 7.78 -24.37 4.20
CA ALA A 56 7.14 -23.51 5.21
C ALA A 56 5.61 -23.46 5.08
N VAL A 57 5.08 -23.80 3.90
CA VAL A 57 3.63 -23.77 3.59
C VAL A 57 3.33 -24.98 2.74
N SER A 58 2.37 -25.81 3.18
CA SER A 58 1.92 -26.96 2.37
C SER A 58 1.20 -26.50 1.10
N ASP A 59 1.20 -27.36 0.07
CA ASP A 59 0.48 -27.07 -1.19
C ASP A 59 -1.01 -26.78 -0.94
N ASP A 60 -1.63 -27.44 0.05
CA ASP A 60 -3.05 -27.25 0.38
C ASP A 60 -3.31 -25.95 1.16
N GLU A 61 -2.43 -25.56 2.08
CA GLU A 61 -2.49 -24.23 2.72
C GLU A 61 -2.34 -23.10 1.71
N ALA A 62 -1.39 -23.23 0.77
CA ALA A 62 -1.21 -22.27 -0.31
C ALA A 62 -2.47 -22.15 -1.18
N ARG A 63 -3.05 -23.29 -1.61
CA ARG A 63 -4.29 -23.31 -2.39
C ARG A 63 -5.47 -22.69 -1.65
N ARG A 64 -5.63 -22.97 -0.34
CA ARG A 64 -6.71 -22.37 0.48
C ARG A 64 -6.64 -20.85 0.52
N ALA A 65 -5.44 -20.26 0.41
CA ALA A 65 -5.21 -18.82 0.32
C ALA A 65 -5.18 -18.28 -1.12
N GLY A 66 -5.48 -19.11 -2.13
CA GLY A 66 -5.50 -18.68 -3.54
C GLY A 66 -4.12 -18.57 -4.18
N LEU A 67 -3.11 -19.18 -3.56
CA LEU A 67 -1.73 -19.17 -4.01
C LEU A 67 -1.38 -20.48 -4.71
N ARG A 68 -0.45 -20.41 -5.66
CA ARG A 68 0.21 -21.61 -6.22
C ARG A 68 1.08 -22.26 -5.13
N PRO A 69 1.45 -23.54 -5.27
CA PRO A 69 2.52 -24.14 -4.47
C PRO A 69 3.77 -23.26 -4.43
N VAL A 70 4.40 -23.11 -3.25
CA VAL A 70 5.55 -22.20 -3.06
C VAL A 70 6.72 -22.57 -3.98
N LYS A 71 6.91 -23.85 -4.26
CA LYS A 71 7.93 -24.36 -5.21
C LYS A 71 7.79 -23.80 -6.64
N ASP A 72 6.60 -23.31 -7.01
CA ASP A 72 6.31 -22.74 -8.32
C ASP A 72 6.44 -21.21 -8.34
N TRP A 73 6.75 -20.58 -7.20
CA TRP A 73 6.86 -19.13 -7.12
C TRP A 73 8.19 -18.65 -7.72
N ARG A 74 8.12 -17.52 -8.42
CA ARG A 74 9.30 -16.83 -8.94
C ARG A 74 9.61 -15.65 -8.03
N ALA A 75 10.60 -15.82 -7.16
CA ALA A 75 11.07 -14.82 -6.23
C ALA A 75 12.43 -14.26 -6.63
N PHE A 76 12.57 -12.95 -6.45
CA PHE A 76 13.74 -12.21 -6.88
C PHE A 76 14.19 -11.23 -5.80
N GLY A 77 15.49 -11.02 -5.70
CA GLY A 77 16.12 -9.93 -4.96
C GLY A 77 16.64 -8.88 -5.93
N LEU A 78 17.17 -7.79 -5.36
CA LEU A 78 17.76 -6.71 -6.13
C LEU A 78 19.16 -6.39 -5.57
N LEU A 79 20.16 -6.40 -6.44
CA LEU A 79 21.54 -6.11 -6.08
C LEU A 79 21.63 -4.70 -5.47
N GLY A 80 22.23 -4.62 -4.27
CA GLY A 80 22.32 -3.38 -3.50
C GLY A 80 21.15 -3.13 -2.54
N TYR A 81 20.14 -4.00 -2.51
CA TYR A 81 18.95 -3.86 -1.66
C TYR A 81 18.72 -5.12 -0.81
N PRO A 82 19.63 -5.44 0.13
CA PRO A 82 19.47 -6.63 0.98
C PRO A 82 18.16 -6.60 1.78
N GLY A 83 17.49 -7.74 1.85
CA GLY A 83 16.18 -7.89 2.50
C GLY A 83 14.97 -7.49 1.65
N PHE A 84 15.19 -6.95 0.45
CA PHE A 84 14.13 -6.75 -0.54
C PHE A 84 13.88 -8.05 -1.31
N MET A 85 12.62 -8.46 -1.38
CA MET A 85 12.17 -9.55 -2.24
C MET A 85 10.97 -9.13 -3.07
N PHE A 86 10.91 -9.63 -4.30
CA PHE A 86 9.83 -9.45 -5.25
C PHE A 86 9.35 -10.82 -5.72
N ILE A 87 8.06 -11.11 -5.58
CA ILE A 87 7.44 -12.37 -6.03
C ILE A 87 6.49 -12.03 -7.17
N SER A 88 6.80 -12.56 -8.36
CA SER A 88 5.97 -12.30 -9.55
C SER A 88 4.72 -13.17 -9.53
N ASN A 89 3.56 -12.53 -9.39
CA ASN A 89 2.21 -13.11 -9.34
C ASN A 89 2.15 -14.59 -8.86
N PRO A 90 2.19 -14.85 -7.54
CA PRO A 90 2.10 -16.20 -6.99
C PRO A 90 0.67 -16.75 -6.92
N PHE A 91 -0.33 -16.00 -7.39
CA PHE A 91 -1.74 -16.40 -7.28
C PHE A 91 -2.11 -17.48 -8.30
N MET A 92 -3.03 -18.37 -7.90
CA MET A 92 -3.70 -19.24 -8.84
C MET A 92 -4.56 -18.42 -9.83
N PRO A 93 -4.79 -18.93 -11.05
CA PRO A 93 -5.73 -18.32 -11.99
C PRO A 93 -7.09 -18.05 -11.32
N GLY A 94 -7.67 -16.87 -11.55
CA GLY A 94 -8.96 -16.46 -10.99
C GLY A 94 -8.94 -16.05 -9.50
N SER A 95 -7.98 -16.49 -8.68
CA SER A 95 -7.98 -16.20 -7.24
C SER A 95 -7.77 -14.72 -6.90
N GLN A 96 -7.15 -13.93 -7.79
CA GLN A 96 -7.01 -12.48 -7.59
C GLN A 96 -8.38 -11.78 -7.48
N GLN A 97 -9.43 -12.30 -8.12
CA GLN A 97 -10.76 -11.69 -8.11
C GLN A 97 -11.34 -11.62 -6.70
N HIS A 98 -11.11 -12.65 -5.88
CA HIS A 98 -11.50 -12.67 -4.48
C HIS A 98 -10.87 -11.50 -3.73
N TRP A 99 -9.55 -11.33 -3.79
CA TRP A 99 -8.85 -10.28 -3.07
C TRP A 99 -9.25 -8.88 -3.53
N VAL A 100 -9.46 -8.69 -4.83
CA VAL A 100 -10.02 -7.45 -5.38
C VAL A 100 -11.43 -7.19 -4.81
N LYS A 101 -12.32 -8.20 -4.81
CA LYS A 101 -13.65 -8.08 -4.20
C LYS A 101 -13.55 -7.71 -2.72
N GLN A 102 -12.70 -8.39 -1.95
CA GLN A 102 -12.54 -8.08 -0.54
C GLN A 102 -12.10 -6.63 -0.33
N CYS A 103 -11.15 -6.13 -1.11
CA CYS A 103 -10.70 -4.74 -1.04
C CYS A 103 -11.78 -3.72 -1.45
N LEU A 104 -12.66 -4.04 -2.39
CA LEU A 104 -13.65 -3.08 -2.88
C LEU A 104 -15.00 -3.16 -2.13
N LYS A 105 -15.40 -4.36 -1.73
CA LYS A 105 -16.71 -4.66 -1.16
C LYS A 105 -16.69 -4.79 0.35
N THR A 106 -15.73 -5.56 0.88
CA THR A 106 -15.75 -6.04 2.27
C THR A 106 -14.95 -5.13 3.20
N TYR A 107 -13.66 -4.98 2.95
CA TYR A 107 -12.73 -4.26 3.81
C TYR A 107 -13.02 -2.76 3.99
N PRO A 108 -13.58 -2.03 3.01
CA PRO A 108 -13.96 -0.63 3.22
C PRO A 108 -15.15 -0.43 4.16
N GLN A 109 -15.93 -1.48 4.44
CA GLN A 109 -17.11 -1.34 5.30
C GLN A 109 -16.71 -1.25 6.78
N LYS A 110 -17.67 -0.80 7.58
CA LYS A 110 -17.56 -0.81 9.04
C LYS A 110 -17.41 -2.24 9.57
N PRO A 111 -16.57 -2.44 10.61
CA PRO A 111 -16.03 -1.42 11.52
C PRO A 111 -14.72 -0.75 11.05
N ASN A 112 -14.17 -1.10 9.89
CA ASN A 112 -12.90 -0.53 9.44
C ASN A 112 -13.00 0.97 9.13
N VAL A 113 -11.84 1.62 9.12
CA VAL A 113 -11.71 3.06 8.94
C VAL A 113 -11.19 3.35 7.53
N CYS A 114 -11.78 4.34 6.86
CA CYS A 114 -11.39 4.77 5.54
C CYS A 114 -11.34 6.30 5.44
N ASN A 115 -10.76 6.82 4.36
CA ASN A 115 -10.64 8.27 4.15
C ASN A 115 -11.98 9.01 4.06
N LEU A 116 -13.08 8.33 3.74
CA LEU A 116 -14.39 8.96 3.62
C LEU A 116 -14.93 9.39 4.99
N ASP A 117 -14.56 8.67 6.05
CA ASP A 117 -15.05 8.92 7.42
C ASP A 117 -14.55 10.24 8.00
N MET A 118 -13.46 10.78 7.44
CA MET A 118 -12.90 12.07 7.87
C MET A 118 -13.78 13.26 7.47
N HIS A 119 -14.65 13.09 6.48
CA HIS A 119 -15.35 14.20 5.83
C HIS A 119 -16.84 13.92 5.58
N MET A 120 -17.33 12.75 5.97
CA MET A 120 -18.70 12.30 5.72
C MET A 120 -19.34 11.79 7.00
N ALA A 121 -20.67 11.88 7.10
CA ALA A 121 -21.38 11.32 8.24
C ALA A 121 -21.28 9.77 8.22
N PRO A 122 -21.27 9.09 9.38
CA PRO A 122 -21.22 7.63 9.42
C PRO A 122 -22.34 6.94 8.61
N THR A 123 -23.53 7.54 8.57
CA THR A 123 -24.67 7.06 7.76
C THR A 123 -24.38 7.10 6.27
N ASP A 124 -23.50 7.99 5.82
CA ASP A 124 -23.12 8.11 4.42
C ASP A 124 -22.14 7.01 4.00
N THR A 125 -21.26 6.57 4.90
CA THR A 125 -20.20 5.58 4.65
C THR A 125 -20.53 4.16 5.14
N GLN A 126 -21.71 3.93 5.72
CA GLN A 126 -22.13 2.62 6.25
C GLN A 126 -22.24 1.52 5.17
N ASP A 127 -22.65 1.87 3.95
CA ASP A 127 -22.79 0.96 2.82
C ASP A 127 -22.15 1.56 1.56
N ILE A 128 -20.81 1.56 1.53
CA ILE A 128 -20.04 2.10 0.40
C ILE A 128 -20.34 1.32 -0.88
N TRP A 129 -20.54 0.01 -0.76
CA TRP A 129 -20.71 -0.89 -1.89
C TRP A 129 -22.10 -0.72 -2.51
N GLY A 130 -23.17 -0.87 -1.74
CA GLY A 130 -24.54 -0.74 -2.24
C GLY A 130 -24.82 0.62 -2.87
N LYS A 131 -24.24 1.70 -2.32
CA LYS A 131 -24.33 3.06 -2.88
C LYS A 131 -23.51 3.29 -4.15
N SER A 132 -22.61 2.37 -4.52
CA SER A 132 -21.72 2.53 -5.69
C SER A 132 -21.97 1.51 -6.79
N ALA A 133 -22.41 0.30 -6.43
CA ALA A 133 -22.45 -0.86 -7.32
C ALA A 133 -23.37 -0.65 -8.54
N ASP A 134 -24.56 -0.08 -8.35
CA ASP A 134 -25.52 0.12 -9.44
C ASP A 134 -25.02 1.11 -10.50
N VAL A 135 -24.28 2.14 -10.09
CA VAL A 135 -23.68 3.12 -11.00
C VAL A 135 -22.51 2.49 -11.76
N LEU A 136 -21.65 1.75 -11.06
CA LEU A 136 -20.49 1.11 -11.66
C LEU A 136 -20.83 -0.09 -12.56
N ARG A 137 -21.99 -0.73 -12.38
CA ARG A 137 -22.48 -1.78 -13.30
C ARG A 137 -22.94 -1.21 -14.64
N LYS A 138 -23.32 0.07 -14.69
CA LYS A 138 -23.78 0.69 -15.93
C LYS A 138 -22.59 0.99 -16.86
N PRO A 139 -22.76 0.84 -18.18
CA PRO A 139 -21.75 1.28 -19.14
C PRO A 139 -21.48 2.78 -18.97
N ALA A 140 -20.26 3.21 -19.30
CA ALA A 140 -19.87 4.60 -19.19
C ALA A 140 -20.85 5.51 -19.95
N SER A 141 -21.51 6.41 -19.23
CA SER A 141 -22.33 7.46 -19.84
C SER A 141 -21.44 8.45 -20.59
N ARG A 142 -21.95 9.02 -21.69
CA ARG A 142 -21.32 10.17 -22.37
C ARG A 142 -21.34 11.43 -21.48
N ILE A 143 -22.24 11.46 -20.49
CA ILE A 143 -22.37 12.56 -19.54
C ILE A 143 -21.49 12.25 -18.33
N ARG A 144 -20.73 13.25 -17.88
CA ARG A 144 -19.86 13.13 -16.72
C ARG A 144 -20.71 13.05 -15.44
N GLU A 145 -20.80 11.85 -14.88
CA GLU A 145 -21.45 11.62 -13.59
C GLU A 145 -20.50 11.96 -12.41
N PRO A 146 -21.05 12.34 -11.24
CA PRO A 146 -20.25 12.51 -10.03
C PRO A 146 -19.64 11.17 -9.61
N LYS A 147 -18.41 11.20 -9.07
CA LYS A 147 -17.72 9.99 -8.57
C LYS A 147 -18.55 9.31 -7.48
N THR A 148 -18.69 7.98 -7.57
CA THR A 148 -19.30 7.15 -6.52
C THR A 148 -18.45 7.13 -5.24
N LEU A 149 -18.97 6.55 -4.14
CA LEU A 149 -18.19 6.40 -2.91
C LEU A 149 -16.97 5.52 -3.12
N LEU A 150 -17.11 4.40 -3.85
CA LEU A 150 -15.99 3.52 -4.18
C LEU A 150 -14.90 4.27 -4.99
N GLU A 151 -15.30 5.16 -5.89
CA GLU A 151 -14.38 5.99 -6.67
C GLU A 151 -13.71 7.13 -5.88
N LYS A 152 -14.30 7.50 -4.74
CA LYS A 152 -13.75 8.47 -3.78
C LYS A 152 -12.85 7.83 -2.73
N LEU A 153 -12.84 6.50 -2.59
CA LEU A 153 -11.87 5.81 -1.72
C LEU A 153 -10.43 6.12 -2.14
N ARG A 154 -9.58 6.27 -1.14
CA ARG A 154 -8.14 6.53 -1.24
C ARG A 154 -7.36 5.62 -0.32
N TRP A 155 -7.85 5.40 0.90
CA TRP A 155 -7.26 4.44 1.82
C TRP A 155 -8.30 3.79 2.74
N VAL A 156 -7.98 2.57 3.19
CA VAL A 156 -8.65 1.85 4.29
C VAL A 156 -7.57 1.33 5.24
N THR A 157 -7.80 1.36 6.54
CA THR A 157 -6.92 0.73 7.55
C THR A 157 -7.60 -0.46 8.22
N LEU A 158 -6.82 -1.49 8.55
CA LEU A 158 -7.27 -2.75 9.14
C LEU A 158 -6.41 -3.08 10.37
N GLY A 159 -6.95 -3.81 11.35
CA GLY A 159 -6.19 -4.17 12.55
C GLY A 159 -5.98 -2.96 13.45
N TYR A 160 -4.74 -2.75 13.91
CA TYR A 160 -4.36 -1.47 14.50
C TYR A 160 -4.43 -0.36 13.44
N HIS A 161 -5.29 0.63 13.67
CA HIS A 161 -5.51 1.71 12.72
C HIS A 161 -4.39 2.75 12.81
N TYR A 162 -3.70 2.96 11.70
CA TYR A 162 -2.72 4.02 11.58
C TYR A 162 -3.37 5.40 11.73
N ASN A 163 -2.85 6.22 12.64
CA ASN A 163 -3.29 7.60 12.80
C ASN A 163 -2.44 8.52 11.92
N TRP A 164 -3.07 9.14 10.92
CA TRP A 164 -2.39 10.01 9.95
C TRP A 164 -1.84 11.32 10.56
N ASP A 165 -2.42 11.79 11.66
CA ASP A 165 -2.00 13.03 12.33
C ASP A 165 -0.80 12.77 13.24
N THR A 166 -0.87 11.74 14.08
CA THR A 166 0.21 11.39 15.03
C THR A 166 1.30 10.53 14.42
N LYS A 167 1.04 9.92 13.25
CA LYS A 167 1.92 8.97 12.55
C LYS A 167 2.31 7.75 13.39
N THR A 168 1.39 7.28 14.21
CA THR A 168 1.61 6.16 15.14
C THR A 168 0.41 5.21 15.19
N TYR A 169 0.64 4.04 15.77
CA TYR A 169 -0.39 3.07 16.13
C TYR A 169 -0.72 3.17 17.62
N SER A 170 -1.90 2.66 18.02
CA SER A 170 -2.28 2.56 19.43
C SER A 170 -3.19 1.37 19.68
N ALA A 171 -3.24 0.91 20.94
CA ALA A 171 -4.15 -0.15 21.37
C ALA A 171 -5.62 0.28 21.28
N ASP A 172 -5.92 1.57 21.50
CA ASP A 172 -7.29 2.07 21.64
C ASP A 172 -8.05 2.18 20.32
N HIS A 173 -7.35 2.16 19.19
CA HIS A 173 -7.93 2.33 17.87
C HIS A 173 -7.60 1.13 16.99
N ASN A 174 -8.39 0.07 17.13
CA ASN A 174 -8.22 -1.15 16.36
C ASN A 174 -9.56 -1.83 16.01
N THR A 175 -9.53 -2.63 14.95
CA THR A 175 -10.55 -3.64 14.63
C THR A 175 -9.90 -5.02 14.53
N PRO A 176 -10.68 -6.11 14.64
CA PRO A 176 -10.16 -7.45 14.32
C PRO A 176 -9.58 -7.47 12.90
N PHE A 177 -8.33 -7.95 12.77
CA PHE A 177 -7.69 -8.08 11.48
C PHE A 177 -8.40 -9.20 10.67
N PRO A 178 -8.68 -9.01 9.36
CA PRO A 178 -9.37 -10.02 8.57
C PRO A 178 -8.60 -11.35 8.50
N SER A 179 -9.26 -12.45 8.87
CA SER A 179 -8.62 -13.77 8.99
C SER A 179 -8.14 -14.33 7.66
N ASP A 180 -8.85 -14.05 6.57
CA ASP A 180 -8.44 -14.38 5.20
C ASP A 180 -7.11 -13.70 4.85
N LEU A 181 -7.01 -12.39 5.07
CA LEU A 181 -5.79 -11.63 4.81
C LEU A 181 -4.65 -12.00 5.78
N GLN A 182 -4.97 -12.37 7.02
CA GLN A 182 -3.99 -12.88 7.99
C GLN A 182 -3.37 -14.18 7.48
N SER A 183 -4.18 -15.11 6.96
CA SER A 183 -3.70 -16.36 6.38
C SER A 183 -2.84 -16.12 5.13
N LEU A 184 -3.31 -15.30 4.19
CA LEU A 184 -2.54 -14.91 2.99
C LEU A 184 -1.16 -14.35 3.37
N SER A 185 -1.15 -13.40 4.30
CA SER A 185 0.05 -12.70 4.74
C SER A 185 1.01 -13.64 5.48
N GLY A 186 0.47 -14.49 6.36
CA GLY A 186 1.24 -15.51 7.09
C GLY A 186 1.92 -16.50 6.15
N HIS A 187 1.22 -17.02 5.14
CA HIS A 187 1.80 -17.95 4.16
C HIS A 187 2.92 -17.29 3.34
N VAL A 188 2.70 -16.05 2.84
CA VAL A 188 3.74 -15.33 2.10
C VAL A 188 4.96 -15.05 2.99
N ALA A 189 4.76 -14.59 4.22
CA ALA A 189 5.84 -14.34 5.15
C ALA A 189 6.62 -15.62 5.49
N ALA A 190 5.93 -16.72 5.78
CA ALA A 190 6.54 -18.02 6.08
C ALA A 190 7.38 -18.55 4.89
N ALA A 191 6.84 -18.48 3.67
CA ALA A 191 7.58 -18.80 2.44
C ALA A 191 8.84 -17.93 2.27
N CYS A 192 8.78 -16.67 2.72
CA CYS A 192 9.90 -15.73 2.74
C CYS A 192 10.79 -15.84 4.00
N GLN A 193 10.72 -16.95 4.74
CA GLN A 193 11.53 -17.23 5.93
C GLN A 193 11.21 -16.39 7.17
N PHE A 194 9.99 -15.87 7.27
CA PHE A 194 9.44 -15.18 8.45
C PHE A 194 8.24 -15.94 9.05
N PRO A 195 8.43 -17.16 9.60
CA PRO A 195 7.33 -18.04 10.01
C PRO A 195 6.56 -17.54 11.25
N VAL A 196 7.11 -16.58 11.99
CA VAL A 196 6.49 -16.02 13.21
C VAL A 196 5.77 -14.68 12.96
N PHE A 197 5.68 -14.25 11.70
CA PHE A 197 5.04 -13.00 11.32
C PHE A 197 3.57 -12.96 11.72
N LYS A 198 3.14 -11.82 12.28
CA LYS A 198 1.74 -11.56 12.61
C LYS A 198 1.20 -10.37 11.81
N ALA A 199 0.12 -10.60 11.08
CA ALA A 199 -0.61 -9.53 10.43
C ALA A 199 -1.44 -8.75 11.47
N GLU A 200 -0.95 -7.58 11.87
CA GLU A 200 -1.54 -6.80 12.96
C GLU A 200 -2.08 -5.44 12.49
N ALA A 201 -1.51 -4.90 11.42
CA ALA A 201 -2.02 -3.70 10.77
C ALA A 201 -1.99 -3.83 9.25
N GLY A 202 -2.99 -3.26 8.60
CA GLY A 202 -3.13 -3.23 7.15
C GLY A 202 -3.45 -1.82 6.67
N ILE A 203 -2.82 -1.38 5.59
CA ILE A 203 -3.20 -0.17 4.86
C ILE A 203 -3.47 -0.55 3.42
N LEU A 204 -4.71 -0.33 2.98
CA LEU A 204 -5.14 -0.54 1.62
C LEU A 204 -5.14 0.81 0.92
N ASN A 205 -4.45 0.93 -0.20
CA ASN A 205 -4.40 2.15 -0.99
C ASN A 205 -5.12 1.97 -2.34
N TYR A 206 -5.95 2.94 -2.71
CA TYR A 206 -6.77 2.94 -3.92
C TYR A 206 -6.29 4.05 -4.86
N TYR A 207 -5.63 3.66 -5.94
CA TYR A 207 -5.01 4.58 -6.89
C TYR A 207 -5.83 4.64 -8.17
N ARG A 208 -6.24 5.84 -8.57
CA ARG A 208 -6.72 6.09 -9.94
C ARG A 208 -5.53 6.29 -10.87
N SER A 209 -5.78 6.29 -12.19
CA SER A 209 -4.75 6.53 -13.22
C SER A 209 -3.96 7.82 -13.00
N ASP A 210 -4.53 8.81 -12.32
CA ASP A 210 -3.88 10.08 -12.03
C ASP A 210 -3.19 10.17 -10.66
N SER A 211 -3.27 9.12 -9.85
CA SER A 211 -2.76 9.07 -8.49
C SER A 211 -1.24 8.82 -8.45
N SER A 212 -0.61 9.26 -7.36
CA SER A 212 0.80 8.99 -7.05
C SER A 212 0.99 8.91 -5.55
N LEU A 213 1.90 8.07 -5.06
CA LEU A 213 2.34 8.06 -3.67
C LEU A 213 3.72 8.74 -3.58
N GLY A 214 3.84 9.74 -2.71
CA GLY A 214 5.07 10.51 -2.53
C GLY A 214 6.22 9.69 -1.94
N ILE A 215 7.41 10.30 -1.91
CA ILE A 215 8.63 9.70 -1.33
C ILE A 215 8.46 9.63 0.19
N HIS A 216 8.56 8.43 0.77
CA HIS A 216 8.40 8.19 2.20
C HIS A 216 9.15 6.93 2.65
N VAL A 217 9.21 6.72 3.97
CA VAL A 217 9.65 5.50 4.64
C VAL A 217 8.52 5.06 5.57
N ASP A 218 8.28 3.76 5.67
CA ASP A 218 7.33 3.19 6.62
C ASP A 218 8.05 2.82 7.92
N GLU A 219 8.00 3.70 8.93
CA GLU A 219 8.77 3.58 10.19
C GLU A 219 7.91 3.57 11.46
N SER A 220 6.59 3.57 11.33
CA SER A 220 5.65 3.79 12.44
C SER A 220 5.41 2.59 13.34
N GLU A 221 5.84 1.40 12.93
CA GLU A 221 5.76 0.17 13.72
C GLU A 221 6.82 0.18 14.84
N LEU A 222 6.56 -0.49 15.97
CA LEU A 222 7.54 -0.58 17.07
C LEU A 222 8.60 -1.68 16.81
N ASP A 223 8.27 -2.66 15.98
CA ASP A 223 9.17 -3.73 15.57
C ASP A 223 9.46 -3.67 14.07
N HIS A 224 10.70 -3.34 13.71
CA HIS A 224 11.19 -3.34 12.33
C HIS A 224 11.91 -4.63 11.93
N THR A 225 11.98 -5.64 12.81
CA THR A 225 12.59 -6.94 12.50
C THR A 225 11.71 -7.80 11.60
N GLN A 226 10.40 -7.54 11.59
CA GLN A 226 9.42 -8.23 10.78
C GLN A 226 9.23 -7.58 9.40
N PRO A 227 8.90 -8.37 8.37
CA PRO A 227 8.72 -7.85 7.02
C PRO A 227 7.50 -6.95 6.90
N LEU A 228 7.55 -6.04 5.94
CA LEU A 228 6.38 -5.39 5.35
C LEU A 228 6.03 -6.11 4.05
N LEU A 229 4.77 -6.57 3.95
CA LEU A 229 4.26 -7.25 2.76
C LEU A 229 3.41 -6.26 1.95
N SER A 230 3.62 -6.18 0.64
CA SER A 230 2.86 -5.29 -0.23
C SER A 230 2.33 -6.03 -1.46
N PHE A 231 1.01 -6.16 -1.55
CA PHE A 231 0.30 -6.86 -2.63
C PHE A 231 -0.29 -5.84 -3.61
N SER A 232 -0.24 -6.13 -4.92
CA SER A 232 -0.73 -5.21 -5.95
C SER A 232 -1.78 -5.88 -6.83
N PHE A 233 -2.90 -5.22 -7.12
CA PHE A 233 -3.94 -5.72 -8.03
C PHE A 233 -4.46 -4.62 -8.97
N GLY A 234 -4.85 -5.00 -10.19
CA GLY A 234 -5.40 -4.09 -11.19
C GLY A 234 -4.32 -3.54 -12.12
N GLN A 235 -4.40 -2.24 -12.45
CA GLN A 235 -3.45 -1.59 -13.35
C GLN A 235 -2.01 -1.67 -12.82
N SER A 236 -1.07 -1.79 -13.75
CA SER A 236 0.35 -1.82 -13.40
C SER A 236 0.80 -0.47 -12.83
N ALA A 237 1.84 -0.46 -12.00
CA ALA A 237 2.45 0.77 -11.50
C ALA A 237 3.96 0.76 -11.67
N ILE A 238 4.55 1.95 -11.65
CA ILE A 238 5.99 2.14 -11.43
C ILE A 238 6.20 2.31 -9.94
N PHE A 239 7.07 1.49 -9.37
CA PHE A 239 7.58 1.60 -8.01
C PHE A 239 9.04 2.06 -8.04
N LEU A 240 9.40 2.96 -7.13
CA LEU A 240 10.76 3.46 -6.95
C LEU A 240 11.27 3.01 -5.59
N LEU A 241 12.38 2.27 -5.56
CA LEU A 241 13.08 1.86 -4.34
C LEU A 241 14.42 2.59 -4.24
N GLY A 242 14.53 3.52 -3.28
CA GLY A 242 15.71 4.34 -3.02
C GLY A 242 16.61 3.77 -1.92
N GLY A 243 17.52 4.61 -1.43
CA GLY A 243 18.40 4.27 -0.31
C GLY A 243 17.83 4.69 1.05
N THR A 244 18.71 4.72 2.05
CA THR A 244 18.41 5.26 3.39
C THR A 244 18.35 6.78 3.41
N ARG A 245 18.77 7.44 2.32
CA ARG A 245 18.69 8.88 2.14
C ARG A 245 17.97 9.22 0.84
N ARG A 246 17.40 10.43 0.76
CA ARG A 246 16.65 10.89 -0.41
C ARG A 246 17.54 11.20 -1.62
N GLU A 247 18.82 11.43 -1.38
CA GLU A 247 19.82 11.70 -2.42
C GLU A 247 20.28 10.42 -3.12
N ASP A 248 20.03 9.26 -2.53
CA ASP A 248 20.38 7.97 -3.12
C ASP A 248 19.43 7.68 -4.29
N PRO A 249 19.94 7.45 -5.52
CA PRO A 249 19.10 7.31 -6.69
C PRO A 249 18.26 6.02 -6.62
N PRO A 250 16.92 6.10 -6.80
CA PRO A 250 16.07 4.93 -6.75
C PRO A 250 16.21 4.04 -7.98
N THR A 251 16.00 2.74 -7.78
CA THR A 251 15.77 1.77 -8.86
C THR A 251 14.27 1.70 -9.17
N ALA A 252 13.93 1.81 -10.45
CA ALA A 252 12.54 1.72 -10.92
C ALA A 252 12.17 0.30 -11.33
N MET A 253 10.98 -0.14 -10.93
CA MET A 253 10.45 -1.45 -11.28
C MET A 253 8.94 -1.40 -11.53
N TYR A 254 8.44 -2.33 -12.34
CA TYR A 254 7.02 -2.55 -12.51
C TYR A 254 6.43 -3.30 -11.31
N MET A 255 5.18 -2.95 -11.00
CA MET A 255 4.29 -3.70 -10.12
C MET A 255 3.05 -4.08 -10.91
N HIS A 256 2.96 -5.33 -11.37
CA HIS A 256 1.80 -5.85 -12.11
C HIS A 256 0.73 -6.40 -11.16
N SER A 257 -0.39 -6.86 -11.73
CA SER A 257 -1.46 -7.47 -10.94
C SER A 257 -1.05 -8.84 -10.40
N GLY A 258 -1.18 -9.01 -9.09
CA GLY A 258 -0.77 -10.18 -8.33
C GLY A 258 0.67 -10.10 -7.80
N ASP A 259 1.49 -9.14 -8.22
CA ASP A 259 2.86 -9.05 -7.71
C ASP A 259 2.88 -8.71 -6.22
N VAL A 260 3.86 -9.29 -5.52
CA VAL A 260 4.05 -9.13 -4.08
C VAL A 260 5.48 -8.64 -3.81
N MET A 261 5.61 -7.54 -3.08
CA MET A 261 6.89 -7.09 -2.52
C MET A 261 6.97 -7.45 -1.05
N VAL A 262 8.16 -7.83 -0.61
CA VAL A 262 8.50 -8.07 0.79
C VAL A 262 9.71 -7.22 1.13
N MET A 263 9.53 -6.26 2.04
CA MET A 263 10.59 -5.38 2.51
C MET A 263 10.95 -5.79 3.94
N SER A 264 12.14 -6.35 4.13
CA SER A 264 12.65 -6.82 5.41
C SER A 264 14.08 -6.33 5.66
N GLY A 265 14.54 -6.43 6.91
CA GLY A 265 15.92 -6.07 7.28
C GLY A 265 16.29 -4.66 6.79
N HIS A 266 17.40 -4.55 6.06
CA HIS A 266 17.87 -3.26 5.54
C HIS A 266 16.86 -2.56 4.62
N SER A 267 16.15 -3.32 3.77
CA SER A 267 15.17 -2.73 2.85
C SER A 267 13.95 -2.13 3.54
N ARG A 268 13.66 -2.53 4.80
CA ARG A 268 12.46 -2.16 5.54
C ARG A 268 12.30 -0.65 5.76
N LEU A 269 13.43 0.07 5.82
CA LEU A 269 13.50 1.50 6.11
C LEU A 269 14.06 2.31 4.92
N LEU A 270 13.95 1.79 3.70
CA LEU A 270 14.37 2.53 2.51
C LEU A 270 13.27 3.47 2.03
N TYR A 271 13.71 4.62 1.52
CA TYR A 271 12.80 5.54 0.83
C TYR A 271 12.19 4.86 -0.38
N HIS A 272 10.89 5.05 -0.55
CA HIS A 272 10.18 4.51 -1.70
C HIS A 272 9.00 5.38 -2.13
N ALA A 273 8.53 5.17 -3.36
CA ALA A 273 7.44 5.95 -3.94
C ALA A 273 6.71 5.18 -5.06
N VAL A 274 5.50 5.64 -5.39
CA VAL A 274 4.74 5.19 -6.56
C VAL A 274 4.44 6.40 -7.45
N PRO A 275 5.34 6.80 -8.36
CA PRO A 275 5.14 7.98 -9.19
C PRO A 275 4.00 7.86 -10.21
N ARG A 276 3.67 6.63 -10.64
CA ARG A 276 2.76 6.41 -11.77
C ARG A 276 1.97 5.11 -11.66
N VAL A 277 0.66 5.19 -11.89
CA VAL A 277 -0.16 4.07 -12.35
C VAL A 277 -0.19 4.11 -13.88
N ILE A 278 0.12 2.98 -14.51
CA ILE A 278 0.24 2.83 -15.96
C ILE A 278 -1.14 2.48 -16.49
N PRO A 279 -1.71 3.29 -17.40
CA PRO A 279 -2.97 2.94 -18.03
C PRO A 279 -2.80 1.68 -18.89
N SER A 280 -3.87 0.91 -19.01
CA SER A 280 -3.88 -0.27 -19.85
C SER A 280 -3.64 0.11 -21.32
N PRO A 281 -3.04 -0.80 -22.12
CA PRO A 281 -3.00 -0.63 -23.57
C PRO A 281 -4.42 -0.46 -24.15
N GLU A 282 -4.53 0.25 -25.28
CA GLU A 282 -5.81 0.37 -25.99
C GLU A 282 -6.31 -1.03 -26.41
N GLY A 283 -7.56 -1.36 -26.07
CA GLY A 283 -8.20 -2.62 -26.44
C GLY A 283 -8.12 -3.75 -25.40
N ASP A 284 -7.24 -3.65 -24.40
CA ASP A 284 -7.10 -4.64 -23.33
C ASP A 284 -7.17 -3.96 -21.95
N PRO A 285 -8.38 -3.77 -21.37
CA PRO A 285 -8.55 -2.91 -20.21
C PRO A 285 -8.18 -3.59 -18.88
N LEU A 286 -7.93 -4.91 -18.86
CA LEU A 286 -7.61 -5.68 -17.65
C LEU A 286 -6.29 -6.43 -17.83
N HIS A 287 -5.59 -6.68 -16.74
CA HIS A 287 -4.40 -7.54 -16.81
C HIS A 287 -4.85 -9.00 -17.07
N PRO A 288 -4.18 -9.77 -17.96
CA PRO A 288 -4.62 -11.13 -18.31
C PRO A 288 -4.80 -12.09 -17.13
N SER A 289 -4.06 -11.89 -16.03
CA SER A 289 -4.21 -12.68 -14.81
C SER A 289 -5.54 -12.48 -14.08
N LEU A 290 -6.28 -11.41 -14.38
CA LEU A 290 -7.58 -11.09 -13.80
C LEU A 290 -8.74 -11.63 -14.66
N GLU A 291 -8.46 -11.97 -15.93
CA GLU A 291 -9.46 -12.51 -16.87
C GLU A 291 -9.58 -14.03 -16.81
N ALA A 292 -8.58 -14.72 -16.26
CA ALA A 292 -8.58 -16.17 -16.20
C ALA A 292 -9.76 -16.72 -15.38
N GLU A 293 -10.66 -17.46 -16.02
CA GLU A 293 -11.66 -18.29 -15.34
C GLU A 293 -10.94 -19.46 -14.65
N GLY A 294 -10.70 -19.34 -13.34
CA GLY A 294 -9.85 -20.29 -12.61
C GLY A 294 -10.46 -20.90 -11.36
N LEU A 295 -11.44 -20.24 -10.72
CA LEU A 295 -12.34 -20.94 -9.80
C LEU A 295 -13.51 -21.43 -10.63
N GLY A 296 -13.42 -22.67 -11.12
CA GLY A 296 -14.33 -23.24 -12.11
C GLY A 296 -15.81 -22.97 -11.82
N SER A 297 -16.59 -22.86 -12.88
CA SER A 297 -18.04 -22.99 -12.83
C SER A 297 -18.42 -24.31 -12.16
N VAL A 298 -18.70 -24.27 -10.85
CA VAL A 298 -19.36 -25.37 -10.15
C VAL A 298 -20.82 -24.99 -10.05
N SER A 299 -21.65 -25.95 -10.48
CA SER A 299 -23.11 -25.94 -10.59
C SER A 299 -23.84 -25.17 -9.49
N ASP A 300 -25.04 -24.71 -9.84
CA ASP A 300 -26.06 -24.00 -9.04
C ASP A 300 -26.57 -24.75 -7.79
N GLN A 301 -25.80 -25.72 -7.29
CA GLN A 301 -26.04 -26.48 -6.06
C GLN A 301 -24.69 -26.86 -5.46
N GLY A 302 -24.42 -26.38 -4.24
CA GLY A 302 -23.45 -27.01 -3.35
C GLY A 302 -22.18 -26.20 -3.11
N LEU A 303 -22.01 -25.83 -1.84
CA LEU A 303 -20.74 -25.55 -1.19
C LEU A 303 -19.64 -26.49 -1.72
N ILE A 304 -18.42 -25.98 -1.90
CA ILE A 304 -17.25 -26.84 -2.02
C ILE A 304 -17.14 -27.63 -0.70
N GLN A 305 -17.71 -28.84 -0.68
CA GLN A 305 -17.27 -29.88 0.24
C GLN A 305 -16.03 -30.49 -0.39
N ASP A 306 -14.88 -30.07 0.11
CA ASP A 306 -13.62 -30.76 -0.12
C ASP A 306 -13.77 -32.21 0.38
N PRO A 307 -13.37 -33.26 -0.35
CA PRO A 307 -13.50 -34.66 0.08
C PRO A 307 -12.65 -35.00 1.31
N ILE A 308 -11.88 -34.04 1.83
CA ILE A 308 -10.97 -34.20 2.97
C ILE A 308 -11.42 -33.25 4.08
N GLN A 309 -12.22 -33.79 5.01
CA GLN A 309 -12.46 -33.28 6.36
C GLN A 309 -12.63 -31.75 6.52
N GLY A 310 -13.83 -31.24 6.23
CA GLY A 310 -14.49 -30.21 7.05
C GLY A 310 -13.91 -28.79 7.14
N GLU A 311 -12.82 -28.44 6.44
CA GLU A 311 -12.25 -27.09 6.46
C GLU A 311 -12.55 -26.31 5.17
N THR A 312 -13.30 -25.22 5.32
CA THR A 312 -13.76 -24.35 4.23
C THR A 312 -12.60 -23.59 3.58
N THR A 313 -12.52 -23.56 2.24
CA THR A 313 -11.59 -22.69 1.49
C THR A 313 -11.79 -21.22 1.87
N LEU A 314 -10.71 -20.47 2.14
CA LEU A 314 -10.79 -19.02 2.48
C LEU A 314 -11.15 -18.18 1.25
N ILE A 315 -10.63 -18.57 0.07
CA ILE A 315 -11.00 -17.96 -1.20
C ILE A 315 -12.42 -18.40 -1.59
N GLN A 316 -13.23 -17.41 -1.94
CA GLN A 316 -14.59 -17.60 -2.45
C GLN A 316 -14.65 -17.20 -3.92
N SER A 317 -15.50 -17.90 -4.69
CA SER A 317 -15.90 -17.42 -6.01
C SER A 317 -16.54 -16.03 -5.91
N VAL A 318 -16.39 -15.24 -6.97
CA VAL A 318 -16.99 -13.91 -7.09
C VAL A 318 -18.15 -14.01 -8.05
N THR A 319 -19.34 -13.52 -7.66
CA THR A 319 -20.50 -13.55 -8.56
C THR A 319 -20.24 -12.64 -9.77
N LYS A 320 -20.94 -12.90 -10.88
CA LYS A 320 -20.80 -12.08 -12.10
C LYS A 320 -21.16 -10.62 -11.83
N GLU A 321 -22.15 -10.36 -10.97
CA GLU A 321 -22.60 -9.01 -10.60
C GLU A 321 -21.54 -8.27 -9.78
N ASP A 322 -20.94 -8.94 -8.79
CA ASP A 322 -19.85 -8.38 -7.99
C ASP A 322 -18.61 -8.14 -8.86
N TRP A 323 -18.28 -9.09 -9.72
CA TRP A 323 -17.13 -8.98 -10.61
C TRP A 323 -17.32 -7.88 -11.65
N ALA A 324 -18.53 -7.66 -12.16
CA ALA A 324 -18.81 -6.55 -13.08
C ALA A 324 -18.45 -5.18 -12.45
N VAL A 325 -18.73 -4.98 -11.16
CA VAL A 325 -18.32 -3.76 -10.43
C VAL A 325 -16.80 -3.72 -10.24
N CYS A 326 -16.22 -4.84 -9.76
CA CYS A 326 -14.79 -4.92 -9.46
C CYS A 326 -13.93 -4.70 -10.70
N SER A 327 -14.21 -5.45 -11.77
CA SER A 327 -13.54 -5.35 -13.06
C SER A 327 -13.66 -3.92 -13.59
N ARG A 328 -14.85 -3.33 -13.62
CA ARG A 328 -15.04 -1.95 -14.07
C ARG A 328 -14.18 -0.95 -13.29
N TYR A 329 -14.06 -1.13 -11.98
CA TYR A 329 -13.23 -0.27 -11.14
C TYR A 329 -11.74 -0.41 -11.48
N ILE A 330 -11.21 -1.63 -11.52
CA ILE A 330 -9.77 -1.91 -11.72
C ILE A 330 -9.29 -1.70 -13.16
N GLN A 331 -10.19 -1.55 -14.14
CA GLN A 331 -9.84 -1.14 -15.51
C GLN A 331 -9.10 0.21 -15.56
N THR A 332 -9.30 1.08 -14.56
CA THR A 332 -8.67 2.42 -14.53
C THR A 332 -7.99 2.72 -13.19
N SER A 333 -7.77 1.68 -12.39
CA SER A 333 -7.25 1.83 -11.04
C SER A 333 -6.36 0.66 -10.63
N ARG A 334 -5.60 0.90 -9.57
CA ARG A 334 -4.77 -0.08 -8.88
C ARG A 334 -5.17 -0.09 -7.41
N VAL A 335 -5.27 -1.28 -6.84
CA VAL A 335 -5.42 -1.49 -5.41
C VAL A 335 -4.12 -2.07 -4.87
N ASN A 336 -3.69 -1.61 -3.71
CA ASN A 336 -2.52 -2.12 -3.00
C ASN A 336 -2.90 -2.45 -1.57
N MET A 337 -2.44 -3.59 -1.06
CA MET A 337 -2.56 -3.94 0.36
C MET A 337 -1.16 -3.99 0.97
N THR A 338 -0.92 -3.21 2.02
CA THR A 338 0.34 -3.25 2.78
C THR A 338 0.08 -3.76 4.19
N ILE A 339 0.66 -4.90 4.53
CA ILE A 339 0.41 -5.63 5.78
C ILE A 339 1.71 -5.67 6.60
N ARG A 340 1.59 -5.48 7.91
CA ARG A 340 2.71 -5.37 8.82
C ARG A 340 2.38 -5.93 10.20
N GLN A 341 3.43 -6.34 10.90
CA GLN A 341 3.43 -6.52 12.35
C GLN A 341 3.76 -5.19 13.00
N VAL A 342 3.06 -4.82 14.09
CA VAL A 342 3.25 -3.54 14.77
C VAL A 342 4.06 -3.74 16.05
N LEU A 343 3.80 -4.82 16.78
CA LEU A 343 4.43 -5.13 18.07
C LEU A 343 5.38 -6.32 17.95
N GLY A 344 6.59 -6.18 18.47
CA GLY A 344 7.52 -7.29 18.62
C GLY A 344 7.13 -8.24 19.76
N PRO A 345 7.76 -9.42 19.86
CA PRO A 345 7.51 -10.37 20.95
C PRO A 345 7.68 -9.71 22.33
N GLY A 346 6.61 -9.72 23.13
CA GLY A 346 6.60 -9.12 24.48
C GLY A 346 6.49 -7.60 24.53
N GLN A 347 6.42 -6.90 23.38
CA GLN A 347 6.15 -5.47 23.34
C GLN A 347 4.67 -5.16 23.57
N ALA A 348 4.40 -3.99 24.12
CA ALA A 348 3.07 -3.42 24.25
C ALA A 348 3.13 -1.93 23.88
N PHE A 349 1.98 -1.34 23.51
CA PHE A 349 1.90 0.10 23.30
C PHE A 349 2.24 0.86 24.60
N PRO A 350 2.96 1.99 24.52
CA PRO A 350 3.24 2.82 25.69
C PRO A 350 1.96 3.23 26.42
N SER A 351 1.93 3.10 27.75
CA SER A 351 0.79 3.58 28.55
C SER A 351 0.74 5.11 28.53
N LYS A 352 -0.46 5.68 28.45
CA LYS A 352 -0.67 7.14 28.47
C LYS A 352 -0.32 7.79 29.82
N ASP A 353 -0.03 7.00 30.85
CA ASP A 353 0.12 7.43 32.25
C ASP A 353 1.57 7.68 32.73
N LYS A 354 2.55 7.84 31.84
CA LYS A 354 3.91 8.26 32.23
C LYS A 354 4.26 9.65 31.75
N ARG A 355 3.59 10.66 32.32
CA ARG A 355 4.30 11.91 32.69
C ARG A 355 4.95 11.66 34.04
N THR A 356 6.16 11.12 34.03
CA THR A 356 7.04 11.17 35.20
C THR A 356 8.14 12.18 34.89
N GLU A 357 8.07 13.30 35.60
CA GLU A 357 9.18 14.21 35.79
C GLU A 357 10.40 13.42 36.29
N THR A 358 11.51 13.45 35.57
CA THR A 358 12.82 13.60 36.21
C THR A 358 13.81 14.24 35.23
N VAL A 359 14.31 15.39 35.65
CA VAL A 359 15.38 16.19 35.04
C VAL A 359 16.74 15.57 35.34
N MET A 360 17.60 15.45 34.33
CA MET A 360 19.07 15.58 34.39
C MET A 360 19.49 15.80 32.93
N GLY A 361 19.88 16.98 32.47
CA GLY A 361 20.94 17.83 33.02
C GLY A 361 22.22 17.57 32.24
N TYR A 362 22.30 18.05 30.98
CA TYR A 362 23.55 18.33 30.30
C TYR A 362 23.37 19.56 29.40
N THR A 363 23.82 20.68 29.93
CA THR A 363 24.06 21.93 29.22
C THR A 363 25.53 21.96 28.80
N ASP A 364 25.79 22.12 27.51
CA ASP A 364 26.95 22.80 26.93
C ASP A 364 26.36 23.58 25.74
N GLY A 365 26.51 24.90 25.58
CA GLY A 365 27.55 25.79 26.05
C GLY A 365 28.23 26.42 24.85
N TYR A 366 27.54 27.29 24.10
CA TYR A 366 28.17 28.24 23.19
C TYR A 366 27.46 29.60 23.31
N HIS A 367 28.11 30.48 24.06
CA HIS A 367 27.87 31.93 24.11
C HIS A 367 29.05 32.62 23.42
N ASP A 368 28.74 33.50 22.47
CA ASP A 368 29.37 34.83 22.29
C ASP A 368 28.39 35.64 21.41
N SER A 369 27.60 36.54 22.00
CA SER A 369 27.81 38.00 22.08
C SER A 369 27.83 38.69 20.71
N GLN A 370 27.25 39.86 20.44
CA GLN A 370 26.27 40.77 21.03
C GLN A 370 26.06 41.88 19.97
N ASP A 371 25.13 42.80 20.24
CA ASP A 371 24.89 44.11 19.60
C ASP A 371 23.75 44.13 18.55
N GLY A 372 22.68 44.92 18.69
CA GLY A 372 22.38 45.94 19.70
C GLY A 372 20.90 46.30 19.71
N GLU A 373 20.50 46.88 20.84
CA GLU A 373 19.15 47.23 21.26
C GLU A 373 18.46 48.26 20.34
N ASN A 374 17.14 48.16 20.21
CA ASN A 374 16.30 49.33 20.44
C ASN A 374 14.88 48.96 20.91
N VAL A 375 14.51 49.54 22.03
CA VAL A 375 13.29 49.29 22.82
C VAL A 375 12.16 50.20 22.34
N GLY A 376 10.94 49.66 22.26
CA GLY A 376 9.74 50.45 21.94
C GLY A 376 8.43 49.78 22.31
N LEU A 377 8.17 49.60 23.61
CA LEU A 377 6.86 49.25 24.16
C LEU A 377 5.86 50.41 24.01
N LYS A 378 4.65 50.16 23.49
CA LYS A 378 3.40 50.74 24.04
C LYS A 378 2.10 50.13 23.46
N ARG A 379 1.42 49.40 24.35
CA ARG A 379 -0.02 49.41 24.71
C ARG A 379 -1.11 49.39 23.62
N ARG A 380 -1.86 48.27 23.64
CA ARG A 380 -3.28 48.16 23.30
C ARG A 380 -4.14 49.20 24.05
N ARG A 381 -5.08 49.83 23.34
CA ARG A 381 -6.31 50.39 23.92
C ARG A 381 -7.51 50.02 23.05
N SER A 382 -8.51 49.49 23.72
CA SER A 382 -9.90 49.31 23.32
C SER A 382 -10.64 50.66 23.43
N SER A 383 -11.51 50.96 22.47
CA SER A 383 -12.70 51.78 22.71
C SER A 383 -13.70 51.62 21.57
N ASP A 384 -14.92 51.24 21.94
CA ASP A 384 -16.17 51.36 21.22
C ASP A 384 -16.34 52.72 20.51
N ALA A 385 -17.04 52.72 19.36
CA ALA A 385 -18.38 53.35 19.24
C ALA A 385 -18.79 53.59 17.77
N ARG A 386 -19.99 53.08 17.46
CA ARG A 386 -21.08 53.67 16.63
C ARG A 386 -20.93 53.71 15.10
N ASN A 387 -21.85 52.97 14.48
CA ASN A 387 -22.47 53.25 13.18
C ASN A 387 -22.96 54.70 13.07
N PRO A 388 -23.10 55.20 11.82
CA PRO A 388 -24.45 55.33 11.29
C PRO A 388 -24.63 54.82 9.86
N VAL A 389 -25.91 54.72 9.53
CA VAL A 389 -26.60 54.17 8.36
C VAL A 389 -26.69 55.17 7.21
N ASN A 390 -26.87 54.64 6.00
CA ASN A 390 -27.36 55.22 4.73
C ASN A 390 -26.44 56.14 3.92
N THR A 391 -26.05 55.66 2.74
CA THR A 391 -26.74 55.96 1.47
C THR A 391 -26.61 54.79 0.51
#